data_AF-K9GHN6-F1
#
_entry.id   AF-K9GHN6-F1
#
_cell.length_a   1.000
_cell.length_b   1.000
_cell.length_c   1.000
_cell.angle_alpha   90.00
_cell.angle_beta   90.00
_cell.angle_gamma   90.00
#
_symmetry.space_group_name_H-M   'P 1'
#
loop_
_entity.id
_entity.type
_entity.pdbx_description
1 polymer ?
#
loop_
_entity_poly.entity_id
_entity_poly.type
_entity_poly.pdbx_seq_one_letter_code
_entity_poly.pdbx_strand_id
1 'polypeptide(L)'
;MDSTTQPILEGFLALRDNSSRRAAFNGILDNLTSHEIREVKSRLETMTFQCDLLDKLPLELVTVLVKYLDLAELVLLRRVSKRWRAMLSSTIVITAAIRCHMGKSVIQPDFILADFDALIKKRLRAERGMPAIVATIPYDLPPEIDDELNRDGISYCNGVCAWIEQSTDRTTIFMVDLPSGKTRTLTTVNREGFTHVQVSDTLVSATSTRGYCHVWNIPKEEHKSFRIPSLQFAHYISIGSKVMLSYADSVLHFCFDSGVARVIKIRPFILLLSPHAKEDGFFVVCIRRKNGNDSQLREDGSLLWKYHHFQIQKFSVHENKFICTWEQYRELPFRDEKLWGFQCEPGDTTLPCRASLRCGQSSALLGYYTTESDRTRNQTDDLPLQDGVEYGSLSLSFEANDRITVHFRPAGLNFESPHANLDYSAQGRGLIYCFEEHNLSKKTILHIGCEFSELSHVRNTKACRFASSHALLFPDERSCTSVLGDGDFVIFPTNGEVWIWCFDDTWLPSGIPHMRITTW
;
A
#
# COMPACT_ATOMS: atom_id res chain seq x y z
N MET A 1 43.55 -19.67 48.10
CA MET A 1 44.40 -19.82 46.91
C MET A 1 45.81 -20.06 47.42
N ASP A 2 46.46 -21.14 46.98
CA ASP A 2 47.84 -21.42 47.37
C ASP A 2 48.79 -20.36 46.81
N SER A 3 49.73 -19.91 47.65
CA SER A 3 50.74 -18.88 47.37
C SER A 3 51.56 -19.12 46.10
N THR A 4 51.57 -20.35 45.58
CA THR A 4 52.33 -20.79 44.40
C THR A 4 51.60 -20.56 43.08
N THR A 5 50.29 -20.34 43.10
CA THR A 5 49.47 -20.13 41.88
C THR A 5 49.36 -18.67 41.47
N GLN A 6 49.57 -17.75 42.41
CA GLN A 6 49.54 -16.30 42.21
C GLN A 6 50.51 -15.80 41.12
N PRO A 7 51.79 -16.24 41.09
CA PRO A 7 52.77 -15.75 40.11
C PRO A 7 52.43 -16.16 38.67
N ILE A 8 51.81 -17.33 38.49
CA ILE A 8 51.40 -17.84 37.18
C ILE A 8 50.25 -17.00 36.63
N LEU A 9 49.27 -16.68 37.49
CA LEU A 9 48.14 -15.83 37.13
C LEU A 9 48.61 -14.40 36.81
N GLU A 10 49.48 -13.82 37.63
CA GLU A 10 50.07 -12.50 37.40
C GLU A 10 50.88 -12.46 36.10
N GLY A 11 51.67 -13.50 35.82
CA GLY A 11 52.41 -13.65 34.56
C GLY A 11 51.49 -13.70 33.33
N PHE A 12 50.39 -14.46 33.39
CA PHE A 12 49.42 -14.51 32.30
C PHE A 12 48.67 -13.18 32.12
N LEU A 13 48.31 -12.50 33.21
CA LEU A 13 47.65 -11.19 33.16
C LEU A 13 48.57 -10.08 32.63
N ALA A 14 49.88 -10.18 32.86
CA ALA A 14 50.89 -9.23 32.38
C ALA A 14 51.15 -9.29 30.86
N LEU A 15 50.69 -10.33 30.16
CA LEU A 15 50.77 -10.43 28.70
C LEU A 15 49.90 -9.35 28.03
N ARG A 16 50.55 -8.44 27.28
CA ARG A 16 49.93 -7.24 26.69
C ARG A 16 49.18 -7.51 25.38
N ASP A 17 49.60 -8.49 24.60
CA ASP A 17 49.06 -8.73 23.26
C ASP A 17 48.23 -10.03 23.19
N ASN A 18 47.19 -10.01 22.34
CA ASN A 18 46.28 -11.14 22.19
C ASN A 18 46.95 -12.39 21.61
N SER A 19 48.02 -12.24 20.81
CA SER A 19 48.80 -13.36 20.26
C SER A 19 49.53 -14.12 21.37
N SER A 20 50.25 -13.43 22.25
CA SER A 20 50.96 -14.04 23.38
C SER A 20 50.00 -14.69 24.36
N ARG A 21 48.85 -14.03 24.64
CA ARG A 21 47.81 -14.63 25.50
C ARG A 21 47.24 -15.91 24.90
N ARG A 22 47.00 -15.92 23.58
CA ARG A 22 46.50 -17.11 22.87
C ARG A 22 47.55 -18.22 22.81
N ALA A 23 48.81 -17.89 22.55
CA ALA A 23 49.91 -18.85 22.54
C ALA A 23 50.13 -19.49 23.91
N ALA A 24 50.13 -18.68 24.98
CA ALA A 24 50.20 -19.17 26.35
C ALA A 24 48.99 -20.05 26.71
N PHE A 25 47.78 -19.64 26.33
CA PHE A 25 46.56 -20.41 26.58
C PHE A 25 46.56 -21.77 25.85
N ASN A 26 46.92 -21.78 24.56
CA ASN A 26 47.05 -23.02 23.78
C ASN A 26 48.14 -23.93 24.37
N GLY A 27 49.29 -23.36 24.74
CA GLY A 27 50.35 -24.13 25.39
C GLY A 27 49.91 -24.76 26.72
N ILE A 28 49.08 -24.06 27.51
CA ILE A 28 48.47 -24.63 28.71
C ILE A 28 47.53 -25.78 28.33
N LEU A 29 46.63 -25.58 27.37
CA LEU A 29 45.66 -26.59 26.93
C LEU A 29 46.34 -27.85 26.37
N ASP A 30 47.41 -27.70 25.60
CA ASP A 30 48.16 -28.81 24.97
C ASP A 30 48.88 -29.69 26.00
N ASN A 31 49.14 -29.16 27.20
CA ASN A 31 49.81 -29.87 28.29
C ASN A 31 48.87 -30.40 29.37
N LEU A 32 47.55 -30.23 29.22
CA LEU A 32 46.58 -30.77 30.17
C LEU A 32 46.46 -32.29 30.04
N THR A 33 46.35 -32.97 31.18
CA THR A 33 45.97 -34.38 31.23
C THR A 33 44.50 -34.57 30.88
N SER A 34 44.12 -35.80 30.52
CA SER A 34 42.72 -36.12 30.20
C SER A 34 41.73 -35.82 31.34
N HIS A 35 42.18 -35.87 32.61
CA HIS A 35 41.36 -35.51 33.76
C HIS A 35 41.15 -33.99 33.85
N GLU A 36 42.22 -33.21 33.71
CA GLU A 36 42.16 -31.75 33.74
C GLU A 36 41.36 -31.18 32.56
N ILE A 37 41.44 -31.80 31.38
CA ILE A 37 40.60 -31.43 30.23
C ILE A 37 39.11 -31.61 30.55
N ARG A 38 38.73 -32.71 31.23
CA ARG A 38 37.34 -32.91 31.66
C ARG A 38 36.91 -31.88 32.69
N GLU A 39 37.79 -31.49 33.61
CA GLU A 39 37.51 -30.43 34.59
C GLU A 39 37.37 -29.05 33.92
N VAL A 40 38.27 -28.70 33.00
CA VAL A 40 38.19 -27.47 32.20
C VAL A 40 36.91 -27.45 31.38
N LYS A 41 36.54 -28.57 30.74
CA LYS A 41 35.28 -28.72 30.01
C LYS A 41 34.09 -28.51 30.95
N SER A 42 34.06 -29.15 32.12
CA SER A 42 32.98 -28.98 33.10
C SER A 42 32.86 -27.51 33.57
N ARG A 43 33.99 -26.82 33.81
CA ARG A 43 33.98 -25.39 34.18
C ARG A 43 33.54 -24.50 33.02
N LEU A 44 33.97 -24.77 31.78
CA LEU A 44 33.54 -24.02 30.59
C LEU A 44 32.07 -24.26 30.26
N GLU A 45 31.55 -25.47 30.50
CA GLU A 45 30.13 -25.78 30.37
C GLU A 45 29.27 -25.01 31.38
N THR A 46 29.83 -24.66 32.56
CA THR A 46 29.17 -23.73 33.50
C THR A 46 29.30 -22.25 33.11
N MET A 47 30.22 -21.90 32.21
CA MET A 47 30.35 -20.54 31.69
C MET A 47 29.40 -20.32 30.52
N THR A 48 28.31 -19.59 30.77
CA THR A 48 27.41 -19.17 29.69
C THR A 48 28.02 -18.02 28.91
N PHE A 49 28.45 -18.25 27.67
CA PHE A 49 28.82 -17.18 26.71
C PHE A 49 27.62 -16.37 26.19
N GLN A 50 26.47 -16.48 26.87
CA GLN A 50 25.26 -15.73 26.55
C GLN A 50 25.48 -14.26 26.92
N CYS A 51 25.91 -13.48 25.94
CA CYS A 51 25.88 -12.03 26.05
C CYS A 51 24.48 -11.56 25.66
N ASP A 52 23.69 -11.15 26.64
CA ASP A 52 22.45 -10.44 26.38
C ASP A 52 22.80 -9.06 25.81
N LEU A 53 22.87 -8.98 24.48
CA LEU A 53 23.19 -7.76 23.77
C LEU A 53 22.16 -6.67 24.08
N LEU A 54 20.88 -7.02 24.07
CA LEU A 54 19.78 -6.08 24.28
C LEU A 54 19.86 -5.45 25.66
N ASP A 55 20.15 -6.22 26.71
CA ASP A 55 20.26 -5.67 28.07
C ASP A 55 21.40 -4.65 28.23
N LYS A 56 22.48 -4.81 27.46
CA LYS A 56 23.64 -3.90 27.50
C LYS A 56 23.49 -2.67 26.60
N LEU A 57 22.49 -2.63 25.73
CA LEU A 57 22.31 -1.52 24.81
C LEU A 57 21.55 -0.37 25.46
N PRO A 58 21.97 0.89 25.20
CA PRO A 58 21.17 2.06 25.54
C PRO A 58 19.88 2.09 24.72
N LEU A 59 18.83 2.71 25.28
CA LEU A 59 17.48 2.66 24.72
C LEU A 59 17.42 3.19 23.29
N GLU A 60 18.23 4.19 22.98
CA GLU A 60 18.35 4.80 21.66
C GLU A 60 18.78 3.77 20.60
N LEU A 61 19.76 2.92 20.90
CA LEU A 61 20.18 1.86 19.97
C LEU A 61 19.09 0.80 19.81
N VAL A 62 18.35 0.50 20.89
CA VAL A 62 17.19 -0.40 20.82
C VAL A 62 16.11 0.17 19.91
N THR A 63 15.86 1.48 19.94
CA THR A 63 14.90 2.13 19.02
C THR A 63 15.32 2.05 17.55
N VAL A 64 16.62 1.96 17.28
CA VAL A 64 17.12 1.72 15.92
C VAL A 64 16.90 0.27 15.53
N LEU A 65 17.21 -0.69 16.42
CA LEU A 65 17.04 -2.12 16.17
C LEU A 65 15.59 -2.50 15.88
N VAL A 66 14.62 -1.96 16.64
CA VAL A 66 13.20 -2.33 16.44
C VAL A 66 12.62 -1.92 15.08
N LYS A 67 13.27 -1.04 14.32
CA LYS A 67 12.86 -0.71 12.94
C LYS A 67 13.11 -1.86 11.96
N TYR A 68 14.01 -2.77 12.33
CA TYR A 68 14.37 -3.96 11.56
C TYR A 68 13.61 -5.21 12.01
N LEU A 69 12.86 -5.12 13.12
CA LEU A 69 12.04 -6.22 13.62
C LEU A 69 10.61 -6.08 13.11
N ASP A 70 9.98 -7.22 12.83
CA ASP A 70 8.55 -7.25 12.59
C ASP A 70 7.78 -7.13 13.92
N LEU A 71 6.54 -6.65 13.86
CA LEU A 71 5.75 -6.47 15.08
C LEU A 71 5.48 -7.79 15.81
N ALA A 72 5.39 -8.90 15.08
CA ALA A 72 5.20 -10.23 15.65
C ALA A 72 6.43 -10.64 16.47
N GLU A 73 7.63 -10.41 15.91
CA GLU A 73 8.90 -10.67 16.59
C GLU A 73 9.02 -9.78 17.83
N LEU A 74 8.67 -8.50 17.73
CA LEU A 74 8.71 -7.60 18.88
C LEU A 74 7.86 -8.12 20.05
N VAL A 75 6.66 -8.64 19.78
CA VAL A 75 5.78 -9.24 20.79
C VAL A 75 6.39 -10.51 21.38
N LEU A 76 7.05 -11.34 20.57
CA LEU A 76 7.74 -12.54 21.03
C LEU A 76 8.95 -12.21 21.90
N LEU A 77 9.79 -11.25 21.48
CA LEU A 77 11.01 -10.85 22.19
C LEU A 77 10.70 -10.21 23.55
N ARG A 78 9.54 -9.56 23.72
CA ARG A 78 9.06 -9.10 25.04
C ARG A 78 8.87 -10.23 26.06
N ARG A 79 8.80 -11.50 25.63
CA ARG A 79 8.60 -12.66 26.52
C ARG A 79 9.92 -13.28 27.00
N VAL A 80 11.06 -12.88 26.45
CA VAL A 80 12.38 -13.47 26.74
C VAL A 80 12.81 -13.26 28.20
N SER A 81 12.71 -12.02 28.70
CA SER A 81 13.02 -11.70 30.10
C SER A 81 12.20 -10.50 30.59
N LYS A 82 12.09 -10.31 31.91
CA LYS A 82 11.43 -9.12 32.49
C LYS A 82 12.09 -7.82 32.02
N ARG A 83 13.40 -7.86 31.80
CA ARG A 83 14.20 -6.72 31.37
C ARG A 83 13.96 -6.38 29.90
N TRP A 84 13.94 -7.40 29.02
CA TRP A 84 13.55 -7.24 27.62
C TRP A 84 12.13 -6.71 27.50
N ARG A 85 11.19 -7.24 28.30
CA ARG A 85 9.83 -6.74 28.36
C ARG A 85 9.80 -5.26 28.70
N ALA A 86 10.48 -4.84 29.77
CA ALA A 86 10.51 -3.44 30.19
C ALA A 86 11.11 -2.52 29.12
N MET A 87 12.17 -2.96 28.45
CA MET A 87 12.86 -2.21 27.41
C MET A 87 12.04 -2.08 26.11
N LEU A 88 11.53 -3.20 25.60
CA LEU A 88 10.75 -3.28 24.35
C LEU A 88 9.30 -2.79 24.50
N SER A 89 8.81 -2.66 25.74
CA SER A 89 7.51 -2.04 26.06
C SER A 89 7.65 -0.57 26.47
N SER A 90 8.87 -0.02 26.49
CA SER A 90 9.04 1.41 26.74
C SER A 90 8.36 2.23 25.65
N THR A 91 7.77 3.36 26.02
CA THR A 91 7.01 4.22 25.09
C THR A 91 7.84 4.64 23.89
N ILE A 92 9.14 4.92 24.07
CA ILE A 92 10.02 5.36 22.98
C ILE A 92 10.23 4.22 21.97
N VAL A 93 10.49 3.00 22.43
CA VAL A 93 10.74 1.84 21.58
C VAL A 93 9.47 1.41 20.85
N ILE A 94 8.34 1.32 21.55
CA ILE A 94 7.06 0.92 20.94
C ILE A 94 6.56 1.97 19.95
N THR A 95 6.70 3.26 20.27
CA THR A 95 6.38 4.37 19.35
C THR A 95 7.26 4.30 18.10
N ALA A 96 8.57 4.01 18.26
CA ALA A 96 9.46 3.85 17.11
C ALA A 96 9.05 2.68 16.21
N ALA A 97 8.67 1.54 16.81
CA ALA A 97 8.19 0.38 16.07
C ALA A 97 6.87 0.67 15.35
N ILE A 98 5.86 1.21 16.03
CA ILE A 98 4.58 1.57 15.41
C ILE A 98 4.77 2.61 14.31
N ARG A 99 5.59 3.65 14.52
CA ARG A 99 5.89 4.63 13.46
C ARG A 99 6.53 4.01 12.23
N CYS A 100 7.35 2.97 12.41
CA CYS A 100 8.02 2.29 11.32
C CYS A 100 7.05 1.41 10.51
N HIS A 101 6.11 0.75 11.19
CA HIS A 101 5.20 -0.21 10.55
C HIS A 101 3.90 0.44 10.08
N MET A 102 3.30 1.28 10.92
CA MET A 102 2.00 1.91 10.71
C MET A 102 2.09 3.43 10.55
N GLY A 103 3.28 4.02 10.42
CA GLY A 103 3.47 5.46 10.20
C GLY A 103 3.16 6.38 11.40
N LYS A 104 3.35 7.69 11.20
CA LYS A 104 3.32 8.69 12.28
C LYS A 104 1.92 9.15 12.70
N SER A 105 0.97 9.13 11.78
CA SER A 105 -0.39 9.66 11.96
C SER A 105 -1.23 8.84 12.93
N VAL A 106 -0.92 7.55 13.09
CA VAL A 106 -1.68 6.62 13.95
C VAL A 106 -1.49 6.91 15.43
N ILE A 107 -0.38 7.55 15.83
CA ILE A 107 -0.03 7.75 17.24
C ILE A 107 -0.61 9.06 17.75
N GLN A 108 -1.48 8.98 18.75
CA GLN A 108 -2.00 10.15 19.45
C GLN A 108 -1.13 10.49 20.68
N PRO A 109 -1.07 11.78 21.10
CA PRO A 109 -0.20 12.22 22.18
C PRO A 109 -0.50 11.59 23.56
N ASP A 110 -1.72 11.10 23.75
CA ASP A 110 -2.30 10.59 24.99
C ASP A 110 -2.33 9.07 25.09
N PHE A 111 -1.75 8.35 24.12
CA PHE A 111 -1.71 6.90 24.12
C PHE A 111 -1.00 6.31 25.35
N ILE A 112 -1.68 5.39 26.01
CA ILE A 112 -1.14 4.52 27.05
C ILE A 112 -0.67 3.19 26.44
N LEU A 113 0.05 2.38 27.23
CA LEU A 113 0.59 1.09 26.77
C LEU A 113 -0.48 0.16 26.19
N ALA A 114 -1.69 0.18 26.76
CA ALA A 114 -2.81 -0.62 26.28
C ALA A 114 -3.22 -0.26 24.84
N ASP A 115 -3.18 1.02 24.48
CA ASP A 115 -3.53 1.49 23.13
C ASP A 115 -2.49 1.02 22.11
N PHE A 116 -1.20 1.07 22.48
CA PHE A 116 -0.14 0.53 21.63
C PHE A 116 -0.29 -0.98 21.42
N ASP A 117 -0.62 -1.74 22.47
CA ASP A 117 -0.83 -3.18 22.34
C ASP A 117 -2.08 -3.49 21.49
N ALA A 118 -3.14 -2.69 21.59
CA ALA A 118 -4.32 -2.78 20.73
C ALA A 118 -3.96 -2.52 19.24
N LEU A 119 -3.16 -1.49 18.96
CA LEU A 119 -2.68 -1.20 17.61
C LEU A 119 -1.79 -2.29 17.04
N ILE A 120 -0.85 -2.82 17.84
CA ILE A 120 0.00 -3.93 17.42
C ILE A 120 -0.86 -5.16 17.10
N LYS A 121 -1.84 -5.47 17.97
CA LYS A 121 -2.76 -6.59 17.75
C LYS A 121 -3.59 -6.41 16.49
N LYS A 122 -4.15 -5.22 16.28
CA LYS A 122 -4.90 -4.84 15.08
C LYS A 122 -4.05 -5.01 13.82
N ARG A 123 -2.82 -4.50 13.86
CA ARG A 123 -1.88 -4.63 12.75
C ARG A 123 -1.53 -6.08 12.44
N LEU A 124 -1.22 -6.89 13.46
CA LEU A 124 -0.89 -8.30 13.28
C LEU A 124 -2.06 -9.11 12.71
N ARG A 125 -3.29 -8.78 13.11
CA ARG A 125 -4.50 -9.35 12.52
C ARG A 125 -4.60 -9.00 11.04
N ALA A 126 -4.39 -7.74 10.68
CA ALA A 126 -4.39 -7.29 9.28
C ALA A 126 -3.27 -7.95 8.45
N GLU A 127 -2.05 -8.07 8.97
CA GLU A 127 -0.94 -8.74 8.26
C GLU A 127 -1.18 -10.23 8.02
N ARG A 128 -2.01 -10.86 8.85
CA ARG A 128 -2.35 -12.29 8.77
C ARG A 128 -3.69 -12.56 8.09
N GLY A 129 -4.43 -11.50 7.72
CA GLY A 129 -5.81 -11.59 7.24
C GLY A 129 -6.75 -12.32 8.21
N MET A 130 -6.59 -12.05 9.50
CA MET A 130 -7.45 -12.56 10.56
C MET A 130 -8.30 -11.42 11.12
N PRO A 131 -9.41 -11.04 10.46
CA PRO A 131 -10.29 -9.99 10.97
C PRO A 131 -10.75 -10.31 12.40
N ALA A 132 -10.94 -9.29 13.22
CA ALA A 132 -11.60 -9.47 14.51
C ALA A 132 -13.11 -9.71 14.30
N ILE A 133 -13.67 -9.01 13.33
CA ILE A 133 -15.09 -9.02 13.02
C ILE A 133 -15.25 -9.04 11.51
N VAL A 134 -16.13 -9.92 11.03
CA VAL A 134 -16.59 -9.95 9.65
C VAL A 134 -18.04 -9.55 9.61
N ALA A 135 -18.37 -8.65 8.70
CA ALA A 135 -19.75 -8.29 8.44
C ALA A 135 -20.07 -8.32 6.96
N THR A 136 -21.34 -8.55 6.63
CA THR A 136 -21.83 -8.54 5.26
C THR A 136 -23.02 -7.62 5.14
N ILE A 137 -23.02 -6.74 4.15
CA ILE A 137 -24.15 -5.88 3.81
C ILE A 137 -24.70 -6.35 2.46
N PRO A 138 -26.02 -6.60 2.32
CA PRO A 138 -26.60 -6.88 1.02
C PRO A 138 -26.30 -5.75 0.03
N TYR A 139 -25.92 -6.14 -1.17
CA TYR A 139 -25.52 -5.25 -2.25
C TYR A 139 -26.14 -5.81 -3.52
N ASP A 140 -27.23 -5.21 -4.00
CA ASP A 140 -28.04 -5.74 -5.10
C ASP A 140 -27.31 -5.74 -6.48
N LEU A 141 -26.15 -6.38 -6.62
CA LEU A 141 -25.52 -6.59 -7.91
C LEU A 141 -26.11 -7.82 -8.61
N PRO A 142 -26.46 -7.70 -9.90
CA PRO A 142 -26.71 -8.86 -10.74
C PRO A 142 -25.46 -9.75 -10.78
N PRO A 143 -25.58 -11.07 -10.59
CA PRO A 143 -24.46 -12.00 -10.63
C PRO A 143 -23.85 -12.24 -12.03
N GLU A 144 -24.40 -11.64 -13.09
CA GLU A 144 -24.16 -12.04 -14.49
C GLU A 144 -23.47 -10.99 -15.39
N ILE A 145 -23.04 -9.83 -14.89
CA ILE A 145 -22.39 -8.83 -15.75
C ILE A 145 -20.87 -8.94 -15.63
N ASP A 146 -20.27 -9.47 -16.70
CA ASP A 146 -18.84 -9.62 -16.95
C ASP A 146 -18.01 -8.37 -16.54
N ASP A 147 -17.38 -8.51 -15.38
CA ASP A 147 -16.16 -7.96 -14.76
C ASP A 147 -15.56 -6.56 -15.01
N GLU A 148 -15.89 -5.79 -16.04
CA GLU A 148 -15.14 -4.53 -16.28
C GLU A 148 -15.86 -3.24 -15.87
N LEU A 149 -17.18 -3.14 -16.11
CA LEU A 149 -17.92 -1.88 -15.95
C LEU A 149 -18.36 -1.59 -14.50
N ASN A 150 -18.23 -2.55 -13.59
CA ASN A 150 -18.67 -2.38 -12.19
C ASN A 150 -17.57 -1.93 -11.24
N ARG A 151 -16.31 -1.82 -11.69
CA ARG A 151 -15.18 -1.36 -10.84
C ARG A 151 -15.38 0.05 -10.29
N ASP A 152 -16.08 0.90 -11.02
CA ASP A 152 -16.35 2.28 -10.62
C ASP A 152 -17.69 2.45 -9.88
N GLY A 153 -18.42 1.35 -9.64
CA GLY A 153 -19.72 1.35 -8.98
C GLY A 153 -19.67 1.40 -7.45
N ILE A 154 -18.49 1.21 -6.86
CA ILE A 154 -18.25 1.23 -5.41
C ILE A 154 -16.96 2.00 -5.12
N SER A 155 -16.96 2.75 -4.01
CA SER A 155 -15.79 3.48 -3.54
C SER A 155 -15.73 3.49 -2.03
N TYR A 156 -14.52 3.63 -1.51
CA TYR A 156 -14.25 3.68 -0.08
C TYR A 156 -13.15 4.70 0.25
N CYS A 157 -13.31 5.47 1.31
CA CYS A 157 -12.19 6.17 1.96
C CYS A 157 -12.55 6.47 3.42
N ASN A 158 -11.59 6.25 4.34
CA ASN A 158 -11.67 6.64 5.76
C ASN A 158 -12.94 6.16 6.49
N GLY A 159 -13.23 4.86 6.42
CA GLY A 159 -14.42 4.27 7.04
C GLY A 159 -15.73 4.50 6.29
N VAL A 160 -15.76 5.35 5.27
CA VAL A 160 -16.98 5.62 4.49
C VAL A 160 -16.95 4.79 3.20
N CYS A 161 -17.97 3.94 3.04
CA CYS A 161 -18.20 3.18 1.83
C CYS A 161 -19.43 3.72 1.10
N ALA A 162 -19.38 3.84 -0.21
CA ALA A 162 -20.54 4.16 -1.03
C ALA A 162 -20.57 3.34 -2.31
N TRP A 163 -21.76 2.96 -2.75
CA TRP A 163 -21.97 2.26 -4.01
C TRP A 163 -23.25 2.72 -4.71
N ILE A 164 -23.32 2.48 -6.01
CA ILE A 164 -24.50 2.73 -6.83
C ILE A 164 -25.45 1.53 -6.69
N GLU A 165 -26.68 1.76 -6.20
CA GLU A 165 -27.70 0.73 -6.09
C GLU A 165 -28.26 0.37 -7.47
N GLN A 166 -28.18 -0.91 -7.86
CA GLN A 166 -28.77 -1.36 -9.13
C GLN A 166 -30.28 -1.52 -9.04
N SER A 167 -30.82 -1.86 -7.86
CA SER A 167 -32.25 -2.05 -7.63
C SER A 167 -33.07 -0.77 -7.88
N THR A 168 -32.43 0.40 -7.87
CA THR A 168 -33.03 1.70 -8.18
C THR A 168 -32.68 2.18 -9.59
N ASP A 169 -32.39 1.28 -10.53
CA ASP A 169 -31.95 1.61 -11.90
C ASP A 169 -30.71 2.54 -11.90
N ARG A 170 -29.81 2.31 -10.93
CA ARG A 170 -28.59 3.11 -10.71
C ARG A 170 -28.86 4.57 -10.40
N THR A 171 -30.06 4.94 -9.96
CA THR A 171 -30.41 6.35 -9.66
C THR A 171 -30.14 6.77 -8.21
N THR A 172 -29.74 5.82 -7.37
CA THR A 172 -29.42 6.02 -5.96
C THR A 172 -28.01 5.56 -5.65
N ILE A 173 -27.29 6.36 -4.86
CA ILE A 173 -26.02 5.98 -4.24
C ILE A 173 -26.31 5.68 -2.78
N PHE A 174 -26.03 4.46 -2.34
CA PHE A 174 -26.07 4.10 -0.93
C PHE A 174 -24.72 4.37 -0.31
N MET A 175 -24.72 4.99 0.87
CA MET A 175 -23.52 5.32 1.62
C MET A 175 -23.65 4.81 3.06
N VAL A 176 -22.57 4.23 3.57
CA VAL A 176 -22.44 3.77 4.94
C VAL A 176 -21.15 4.29 5.56
N ASP A 177 -21.28 4.93 6.71
CA ASP A 177 -20.16 5.26 7.59
C ASP A 177 -19.96 4.07 8.53
N LEU A 178 -18.91 3.26 8.28
CA LEU A 178 -18.64 2.03 9.02
C LEU A 178 -18.34 2.28 10.50
N PRO A 179 -17.51 3.27 10.90
CA PRO A 179 -17.33 3.63 12.30
C PRO A 179 -18.63 3.94 13.05
N SER A 180 -19.52 4.76 12.46
CA SER A 180 -20.73 5.20 13.16
C SER A 180 -21.96 4.33 12.90
N GLY A 181 -21.92 3.46 11.89
CA GLY A 181 -23.04 2.66 11.39
C GLY A 181 -24.13 3.49 10.69
N LYS A 182 -23.94 4.79 10.51
CA LYS A 182 -24.93 5.67 9.88
C LYS A 182 -24.99 5.40 8.37
N THR A 183 -26.21 5.25 7.88
CA THR A 183 -26.50 5.05 6.46
C THR A 183 -27.15 6.31 5.88
N ARG A 184 -26.90 6.57 4.59
CA ARG A 184 -27.53 7.64 3.81
C ARG A 184 -27.71 7.20 2.37
N THR A 185 -28.77 7.70 1.74
CA THR A 185 -29.02 7.52 0.31
C THR A 185 -28.91 8.87 -0.38
N LEU A 186 -28.16 8.94 -1.47
CA LEU A 186 -27.98 10.15 -2.27
C LEU A 186 -28.66 9.95 -3.63
N THR A 187 -29.49 10.90 -4.02
CA THR A 187 -30.20 10.92 -5.31
C THR A 187 -30.19 12.32 -5.90
N THR A 188 -30.25 12.42 -7.22
CA THR A 188 -30.52 13.70 -7.88
C THR A 188 -32.02 13.95 -7.99
N VAL A 189 -32.41 15.23 -8.12
CA VAL A 189 -33.82 15.63 -8.32
C VAL A 189 -34.42 14.96 -9.56
N ASN A 190 -33.62 14.79 -10.61
CA ASN A 190 -34.04 14.20 -11.88
C ASN A 190 -33.93 12.67 -11.92
N ARG A 191 -33.49 12.02 -10.84
CA ARG A 191 -33.21 10.57 -10.77
C ARG A 191 -32.35 10.10 -11.94
N GLU A 192 -31.25 10.80 -12.19
CA GLU A 192 -30.29 10.40 -13.23
C GLU A 192 -29.56 9.12 -12.82
N GLY A 193 -29.39 8.19 -13.77
CA GLY A 193 -28.58 7.00 -13.56
C GLY A 193 -27.09 7.35 -13.43
N PHE A 194 -26.42 6.78 -12.44
CA PHE A 194 -25.00 6.96 -12.17
C PHE A 194 -24.16 5.85 -12.78
N THR A 195 -22.97 6.21 -13.26
CA THR A 195 -22.00 5.29 -13.84
C THR A 195 -20.81 5.06 -12.92
N HIS A 196 -20.30 6.12 -12.29
CA HIS A 196 -19.14 6.06 -11.39
C HIS A 196 -19.45 6.73 -10.07
N VAL A 197 -18.87 6.25 -8.97
CA VAL A 197 -18.93 6.88 -7.64
C VAL A 197 -17.54 6.97 -7.04
N GLN A 198 -17.30 8.04 -6.29
CA GLN A 198 -16.09 8.21 -5.52
C GLN A 198 -16.34 8.89 -4.18
N VAL A 199 -15.69 8.35 -3.15
CA VAL A 199 -15.78 8.82 -1.78
C VAL A 199 -14.46 9.47 -1.38
N SER A 200 -14.54 10.62 -0.72
CA SER A 200 -13.45 11.23 0.03
C SER A 200 -13.83 11.34 1.50
N ASP A 201 -12.93 11.92 2.30
CA ASP A 201 -13.16 12.28 3.70
C ASP A 201 -14.33 13.25 3.92
N THR A 202 -14.70 14.05 2.92
CA THR A 202 -15.72 15.11 3.06
C THR A 202 -16.78 15.13 1.96
N LEU A 203 -16.50 14.50 0.82
CA LEU A 203 -17.35 14.49 -0.35
C LEU A 203 -17.71 13.08 -0.79
N VAL A 204 -18.90 12.95 -1.36
CA VAL A 204 -19.20 11.90 -2.34
C VAL A 204 -19.36 12.57 -3.69
N SER A 205 -18.72 12.06 -4.72
CA SER A 205 -19.00 12.48 -6.09
C SER A 205 -19.45 11.31 -6.94
N ALA A 206 -20.26 11.57 -7.95
CA ALA A 206 -20.68 10.57 -8.92
C ALA A 206 -20.92 11.18 -10.30
N THR A 207 -20.64 10.40 -11.34
CA THR A 207 -20.91 10.81 -12.72
C THR A 207 -22.23 10.19 -13.21
N SER A 208 -23.06 10.99 -13.87
CA SER A 208 -24.31 10.54 -14.45
C SER A 208 -24.15 10.15 -15.92
N THR A 209 -25.03 9.30 -16.43
CA THR A 209 -25.10 8.92 -17.86
C THR A 209 -25.31 10.12 -18.78
N ARG A 210 -25.76 11.26 -18.25
CA ARG A 210 -25.98 12.51 -18.98
C ARG A 210 -24.74 13.42 -19.05
N GLY A 211 -23.60 12.98 -18.53
CA GLY A 211 -22.36 13.76 -18.58
C GLY A 211 -22.35 14.91 -17.56
N TYR A 212 -22.95 14.69 -16.39
CA TYR A 212 -22.76 15.55 -15.22
C TYR A 212 -21.95 14.82 -14.15
N CYS A 213 -21.14 15.57 -13.40
CA CYS A 213 -20.59 15.11 -12.14
C CYS A 213 -21.32 15.81 -11.01
N HIS A 214 -21.98 15.02 -10.17
CA HIS A 214 -22.69 15.47 -8.98
C HIS A 214 -21.77 15.28 -7.77
N VAL A 215 -21.76 16.27 -6.88
CA VAL A 215 -20.90 16.28 -5.70
C VAL A 215 -21.73 16.65 -4.50
N TRP A 216 -21.70 15.81 -3.48
CA TRP A 216 -22.38 15.99 -2.20
C TRP A 216 -21.34 16.22 -1.11
N ASN A 217 -21.54 17.27 -0.32
CA ASN A 217 -20.77 17.51 0.88
C ASN A 217 -21.44 16.80 2.06
N ILE A 218 -20.80 15.76 2.59
CA ILE A 218 -21.40 14.88 3.58
C ILE A 218 -21.70 15.63 4.88
N PRO A 219 -20.78 16.45 5.44
CA PRO A 219 -21.06 17.21 6.67
C PRO A 219 -22.11 18.31 6.51
N LYS A 220 -22.10 19.03 5.38
CA LYS A 220 -22.97 20.22 5.17
C LYS A 220 -24.31 19.90 4.52
N GLU A 221 -24.48 18.68 4.02
CA GLU A 221 -25.66 18.26 3.24
C GLU A 221 -25.91 19.15 2.01
N GLU A 222 -24.84 19.75 1.47
CA GLU A 222 -24.87 20.59 0.28
C GLU A 222 -24.64 19.75 -0.98
N HIS A 223 -25.31 20.12 -2.07
CA HIS A 223 -25.18 19.48 -3.38
C HIS A 223 -24.75 20.50 -4.42
N LYS A 224 -23.78 20.13 -5.26
CA LYS A 224 -23.36 20.87 -6.45
C LYS A 224 -23.21 19.92 -7.63
N SER A 225 -23.27 20.46 -8.84
CA SER A 225 -22.98 19.67 -10.04
C SER A 225 -22.30 20.51 -11.11
N PHE A 226 -21.55 19.86 -11.97
CA PHE A 226 -20.92 20.48 -13.12
C PHE A 226 -20.92 19.53 -14.31
N ARG A 227 -20.93 20.08 -15.52
CA ARG A 227 -20.90 19.30 -16.75
C ARG A 227 -19.48 18.80 -17.01
N ILE A 228 -19.36 17.54 -17.43
CA ILE A 228 -18.10 16.93 -17.83
C ILE A 228 -18.02 16.80 -19.36
N PRO A 229 -16.83 16.98 -19.97
CA PRO A 229 -16.67 16.86 -21.42
C PRO A 229 -17.01 15.48 -21.99
N SER A 230 -16.68 14.42 -21.26
CA SER A 230 -16.86 13.03 -21.66
C SER A 230 -16.94 12.12 -20.43
N LEU A 231 -17.59 10.96 -20.60
CA LEU A 231 -17.58 9.85 -19.64
C LEU A 231 -16.32 8.97 -19.76
N GLN A 232 -15.54 9.16 -20.83
CA GLN A 232 -14.27 8.46 -21.06
C GLN A 232 -13.12 9.25 -20.43
N PHE A 233 -13.01 9.17 -19.10
CA PHE A 233 -11.88 9.72 -18.36
C PHE A 233 -10.97 8.60 -17.86
N ALA A 234 -9.66 8.85 -17.82
CA ALA A 234 -8.64 7.89 -17.41
C ALA A 234 -8.44 7.85 -15.88
N HIS A 235 -8.64 8.98 -15.19
CA HIS A 235 -8.54 9.08 -13.73
C HIS A 235 -9.77 9.80 -13.19
N TYR A 236 -10.27 9.33 -12.05
CA TYR A 236 -11.34 9.95 -11.27
C TYR A 236 -10.90 10.00 -9.81
N ILE A 237 -10.76 11.20 -9.26
CA ILE A 237 -10.22 11.44 -7.92
C ILE A 237 -11.09 12.41 -7.13
N SER A 238 -11.38 12.08 -5.88
CA SER A 238 -12.05 12.95 -4.91
C SER A 238 -11.23 12.96 -3.63
N ILE A 239 -10.84 14.13 -3.14
CA ILE A 239 -10.11 14.30 -1.89
C ILE A 239 -10.39 15.67 -1.30
N GLY A 240 -10.66 15.74 0.01
CA GLY A 240 -11.11 16.97 0.63
C GLY A 240 -12.28 17.55 -0.16
N SER A 241 -12.25 18.86 -0.40
CA SER A 241 -13.26 19.58 -1.16
C SER A 241 -13.07 19.55 -2.69
N LYS A 242 -12.24 18.65 -3.24
CA LYS A 242 -11.88 18.66 -4.68
C LYS A 242 -12.27 17.38 -5.39
N VAL A 243 -12.69 17.54 -6.63
CA VAL A 243 -12.95 16.46 -7.58
C VAL A 243 -12.11 16.71 -8.83
N MET A 244 -11.44 15.67 -9.31
CA MET A 244 -10.58 15.73 -10.48
C MET A 244 -10.86 14.58 -11.45
N LEU A 245 -10.88 14.92 -12.73
CA LEU A 245 -11.02 13.97 -13.83
C LEU A 245 -9.89 14.22 -14.81
N SER A 246 -9.22 13.17 -15.29
CA SER A 246 -8.28 13.30 -16.41
C SER A 246 -8.86 12.73 -17.69
N TYR A 247 -8.66 13.45 -18.77
CA TYR A 247 -8.87 12.99 -20.13
C TYR A 247 -7.51 12.70 -20.77
N ALA A 248 -7.52 12.32 -22.06
CA ALA A 248 -6.30 12.01 -22.80
C ALA A 248 -5.26 13.14 -22.69
N ASP A 249 -5.67 14.41 -22.86
CA ASP A 249 -4.81 15.60 -22.94
C ASP A 249 -5.31 16.75 -22.06
N SER A 250 -6.11 16.47 -21.03
CA SER A 250 -6.58 17.52 -20.15
C SER A 250 -6.96 17.00 -18.77
N VAL A 251 -6.93 17.90 -17.81
CA VAL A 251 -7.41 17.65 -16.46
C VAL A 251 -8.51 18.64 -16.15
N LEU A 252 -9.66 18.10 -15.77
CA LEU A 252 -10.74 18.85 -15.16
C LEU A 252 -10.53 18.80 -13.65
N HIS A 253 -10.57 19.96 -13.02
CA HIS A 253 -10.52 20.10 -11.58
C HIS A 253 -11.67 20.99 -11.12
N PHE A 254 -12.45 20.44 -10.19
CA PHE A 254 -13.57 21.10 -9.53
C PHE A 254 -13.28 21.28 -8.05
N CYS A 255 -13.48 22.49 -7.55
CA CYS A 255 -13.36 22.80 -6.13
C CYS A 255 -14.76 23.09 -5.58
N PHE A 256 -15.24 22.23 -4.68
CA PHE A 256 -16.58 22.29 -4.11
C PHE A 256 -16.83 23.60 -3.38
N ASP A 257 -15.86 24.11 -2.62
CA ASP A 257 -16.01 25.36 -1.87
C ASP A 257 -16.30 26.54 -2.82
N SER A 258 -15.53 26.65 -3.89
CA SER A 258 -15.75 27.69 -4.92
C SER A 258 -16.93 27.42 -5.84
N GLY A 259 -17.33 26.15 -6.01
CA GLY A 259 -18.30 25.74 -7.03
C GLY A 259 -17.81 25.88 -8.47
N VAL A 260 -16.51 26.08 -8.69
CA VAL A 260 -15.94 26.33 -10.03
C VAL A 260 -15.27 25.06 -10.57
N ALA A 261 -15.71 24.64 -11.76
CA ALA A 261 -15.02 23.63 -12.57
C ALA A 261 -14.07 24.31 -13.55
N ARG A 262 -12.85 23.82 -13.65
CA ARG A 262 -11.79 24.37 -14.50
C ARG A 262 -11.16 23.25 -15.29
N VAL A 263 -10.77 23.53 -16.53
CA VAL A 263 -10.07 22.57 -17.39
C VAL A 263 -8.73 23.16 -17.78
N ILE A 264 -7.68 22.36 -17.65
CA ILE A 264 -6.36 22.67 -18.20
C ILE A 264 -5.98 21.60 -19.21
N LYS A 265 -5.50 22.05 -20.37
CA LYS A 265 -4.86 21.15 -21.32
C LYS A 265 -3.50 20.74 -20.80
N ILE A 266 -3.30 19.44 -20.70
CA ILE A 266 -2.03 18.80 -20.38
C ILE A 266 -1.63 18.01 -21.62
N ARG A 267 -0.35 17.85 -21.91
CA ARG A 267 0.02 16.93 -22.99
C ARG A 267 -0.40 15.48 -22.64
N PRO A 268 -0.56 14.58 -23.63
CA PRO A 268 -1.11 13.24 -23.41
C PRO A 268 -0.38 12.36 -22.38
N PHE A 269 -0.84 11.13 -22.10
CA PHE A 269 -0.10 10.14 -21.28
C PHE A 269 0.11 10.55 -19.82
N ILE A 270 -0.97 10.96 -19.16
CA ILE A 270 -1.01 11.15 -17.72
C ILE A 270 -0.88 9.77 -17.06
N LEU A 271 0.13 9.61 -16.20
CA LEU A 271 0.33 8.39 -15.41
C LEU A 271 -0.20 8.49 -14.01
N LEU A 272 -0.07 9.67 -13.40
CA LEU A 272 -0.42 9.87 -12.01
C LEU A 272 -1.05 11.24 -11.88
N LEU A 273 -2.21 11.25 -11.23
CA LEU A 273 -2.91 12.45 -10.83
C LEU A 273 -3.03 12.44 -9.31
N SER A 274 -2.67 13.56 -8.67
CA SER A 274 -2.76 13.72 -7.21
C SER A 274 -3.17 15.15 -6.88
N PRO A 275 -4.40 15.40 -6.41
CA PRO A 275 -4.80 16.68 -5.87
C PRO A 275 -3.97 16.98 -4.62
N HIS A 276 -3.67 18.25 -4.40
CA HIS A 276 -2.99 18.68 -3.20
C HIS A 276 -4.00 18.70 -2.04
N ALA A 277 -3.66 18.08 -0.90
CA ALA A 277 -4.59 17.93 0.22
C ALA A 277 -5.09 19.28 0.78
N LYS A 278 -4.20 20.28 0.86
CA LYS A 278 -4.51 21.62 1.41
C LYS A 278 -4.75 22.69 0.34
N GLU A 279 -3.72 23.02 -0.43
CA GLU A 279 -3.75 24.03 -1.50
C GLU A 279 -4.72 23.69 -2.64
N ASP A 280 -5.41 24.68 -3.20
CA ASP A 280 -6.22 24.54 -4.42
C ASP A 280 -5.30 24.31 -5.63
N GLY A 281 -4.91 23.06 -5.85
CA GLY A 281 -3.86 22.68 -6.78
C GLY A 281 -3.69 21.17 -6.84
N PHE A 282 -2.81 20.71 -7.73
CA PHE A 282 -2.58 19.29 -7.95
C PHE A 282 -1.24 19.03 -8.63
N PHE A 283 -0.83 17.76 -8.58
CA PHE A 283 0.34 17.23 -9.26
C PHE A 283 -0.08 16.30 -10.39
N VAL A 284 0.69 16.33 -11.47
CA VAL A 284 0.56 15.41 -12.59
C VAL A 284 1.93 14.84 -12.91
N VAL A 285 2.01 13.52 -13.06
CA VAL A 285 3.15 12.87 -13.70
C VAL A 285 2.70 12.43 -15.08
N CYS A 286 3.45 12.84 -16.09
CA CYS A 286 3.25 12.40 -17.46
C CYS A 286 4.50 11.72 -17.98
N ILE A 287 4.35 10.91 -19.02
CA ILE A 287 5.47 10.42 -19.83
C ILE A 287 5.68 11.38 -21.00
N ARG A 288 6.94 11.73 -21.24
CA ARG A 288 7.34 12.54 -22.38
C ARG A 288 8.50 11.91 -23.11
N ARG A 289 8.58 12.17 -24.42
CA ARG A 289 9.74 11.78 -25.21
C ARG A 289 10.85 12.80 -25.03
N LYS A 290 12.09 12.33 -24.88
CA LYS A 290 13.28 13.20 -24.73
C LYS A 290 13.52 14.09 -25.96
N ASN A 291 12.99 13.72 -27.13
CA ASN A 291 13.06 14.52 -28.36
C ASN A 291 11.95 15.57 -28.49
N GLY A 292 11.01 15.66 -27.54
CA GLY A 292 9.91 16.62 -27.53
C GLY A 292 8.73 16.29 -28.47
N ASN A 293 8.78 15.20 -29.24
CA ASN A 293 7.66 14.80 -30.09
C ASN A 293 6.66 13.93 -29.31
N ASP A 294 5.79 14.58 -28.55
CA ASP A 294 4.79 13.92 -27.69
C ASP A 294 3.47 13.60 -28.42
N SER A 295 3.41 13.79 -29.75
CA SER A 295 2.16 13.64 -30.51
C SER A 295 1.63 12.21 -30.55
N GLN A 296 2.52 11.22 -30.49
CA GLN A 296 2.18 9.79 -30.42
C GLN A 296 3.23 9.06 -29.59
N LEU A 297 2.78 8.31 -28.56
CA LEU A 297 3.55 7.16 -28.09
C LEU A 297 3.71 6.21 -29.27
N ARG A 298 4.71 5.33 -29.24
CA ARG A 298 4.78 4.26 -30.25
C ARG A 298 3.42 3.53 -30.30
N GLU A 299 3.06 3.05 -31.49
CA GLU A 299 1.83 2.25 -31.71
C GLU A 299 1.74 1.05 -30.75
N ASP A 300 2.89 0.54 -30.29
CA ASP A 300 3.03 -0.57 -29.33
C ASP A 300 2.86 -0.16 -27.85
N GLY A 301 2.64 1.12 -27.53
CA GLY A 301 2.50 1.60 -26.14
C GLY A 301 3.78 1.49 -25.30
N SER A 302 4.92 1.17 -25.91
CA SER A 302 6.17 0.88 -25.20
C SER A 302 6.91 2.13 -24.70
N LEU A 303 7.54 1.96 -23.55
CA LEU A 303 8.24 2.93 -22.74
C LEU A 303 9.69 2.49 -22.58
N LEU A 304 10.53 3.12 -23.38
CA LEU A 304 11.98 2.94 -23.34
C LEU A 304 12.62 4.07 -22.56
N TRP A 305 13.40 3.75 -21.52
CA TRP A 305 14.16 4.71 -20.72
C TRP A 305 15.05 5.63 -21.58
N LYS A 306 15.62 5.11 -22.67
CA LYS A 306 16.48 5.87 -23.60
C LYS A 306 15.72 7.00 -24.27
N TYR A 307 14.42 6.82 -24.51
CA TYR A 307 13.60 7.73 -25.29
C TYR A 307 12.59 8.51 -24.45
N HIS A 308 12.31 8.08 -23.23
CA HIS A 308 11.27 8.66 -22.38
C HIS A 308 11.80 9.13 -21.03
N HIS A 309 11.12 10.11 -20.45
CA HIS A 309 11.31 10.56 -19.08
C HIS A 309 9.95 10.84 -18.44
N PHE A 310 9.91 10.96 -17.12
CA PHE A 310 8.80 11.56 -16.42
C PHE A 310 8.88 13.08 -16.49
N GLN A 311 7.76 13.71 -16.79
CA GLN A 311 7.55 15.14 -16.56
C GLN A 311 6.56 15.28 -15.42
N ILE A 312 7.00 15.94 -14.36
CA ILE A 312 6.22 16.19 -13.16
C ILE A 312 5.87 17.66 -13.13
N GLN A 313 4.58 17.97 -13.01
CA GLN A 313 4.09 19.35 -12.96
C GLN A 313 3.24 19.55 -11.71
N LYS A 314 3.45 20.68 -11.02
CA LYS A 314 2.61 21.15 -9.91
C LYS A 314 1.83 22.38 -10.38
N PHE A 315 0.51 22.26 -10.35
CA PHE A 315 -0.41 23.34 -10.66
C PHE A 315 -1.02 23.90 -9.38
N SER A 316 -1.10 25.23 -9.30
CA SER A 316 -1.93 25.94 -8.32
C SER A 316 -3.01 26.72 -9.06
N VAL A 317 -4.11 26.99 -8.37
CA VAL A 317 -5.18 27.85 -8.86
C VAL A 317 -5.00 29.25 -8.28
N HIS A 318 -4.85 30.23 -9.17
CA HIS A 318 -4.87 31.66 -8.82
C HIS A 318 -5.90 32.37 -9.68
N GLU A 319 -6.86 33.05 -9.06
CA GLU A 319 -7.87 33.87 -9.76
C GLU A 319 -8.57 33.12 -10.92
N ASN A 320 -8.95 31.86 -10.67
CA ASN A 320 -9.57 30.94 -11.63
C ASN A 320 -8.69 30.44 -12.78
N LYS A 321 -7.38 30.73 -12.77
CA LYS A 321 -6.43 30.19 -13.75
C LYS A 321 -5.48 29.21 -13.07
N PHE A 322 -5.13 28.16 -13.81
CA PHE A 322 -4.06 27.27 -13.40
C PHE A 322 -2.72 27.91 -13.72
N ILE A 323 -1.82 27.92 -12.75
CA ILE A 323 -0.44 28.34 -12.90
C ILE A 323 0.42 27.10 -12.64
N CYS A 324 1.25 26.74 -13.62
CA CYS A 324 2.30 25.74 -13.40
C CYS A 324 3.38 26.39 -12.51
N THR A 325 3.33 26.10 -11.22
CA THR A 325 4.26 26.63 -10.23
C THR A 325 5.61 25.94 -10.24
N TRP A 326 5.65 24.71 -10.73
CA TRP A 326 6.83 23.87 -10.70
C TRP A 326 6.75 22.79 -11.77
N GLU A 327 7.87 22.57 -12.45
CA GLU A 327 8.02 21.55 -13.48
C GLU A 327 9.38 20.88 -13.35
N GLN A 328 9.41 19.56 -13.33
CA GLN A 328 10.64 18.78 -13.23
C GLN A 328 10.62 17.59 -14.17
N TYR A 329 11.74 17.38 -14.85
CA TYR A 329 11.99 16.19 -15.65
C TYR A 329 12.81 15.18 -14.85
N ARG A 330 12.39 13.91 -14.87
CA ARG A 330 13.08 12.82 -14.18
C ARG A 330 13.23 11.62 -15.07
N GLU A 331 14.34 10.93 -14.92
CA GLU A 331 14.55 9.65 -15.56
C GLU A 331 13.53 8.60 -15.09
N LEU A 332 13.23 7.66 -15.98
CA LEU A 332 12.38 6.52 -15.65
C LEU A 332 13.07 5.64 -14.60
N PRO A 333 12.31 5.07 -13.64
CA PRO A 333 12.86 4.36 -12.48
C PRO A 333 13.33 2.93 -12.79
N PHE A 334 13.26 2.51 -14.05
CA PHE A 334 13.61 1.16 -14.51
C PHE A 334 14.81 1.20 -15.48
N ARG A 335 15.66 0.16 -15.41
CA ARG A 335 16.95 0.07 -16.14
C ARG A 335 16.83 -0.34 -17.62
N ASP A 336 17.95 -0.16 -18.32
CA ASP A 336 18.17 0.12 -19.75
C ASP A 336 17.71 -0.90 -20.82
N GLU A 337 17.21 -2.08 -20.45
CA GLU A 337 16.83 -3.13 -21.42
C GLU A 337 15.36 -3.57 -21.34
N LYS A 338 14.63 -3.08 -20.33
CA LYS A 338 13.26 -3.51 -20.07
C LYS A 338 12.24 -2.64 -20.80
N LEU A 339 11.40 -3.26 -21.62
CA LEU A 339 10.23 -2.62 -22.22
C LEU A 339 9.09 -2.60 -21.21
N TRP A 340 8.71 -1.40 -20.79
CA TRP A 340 7.47 -1.18 -20.02
C TRP A 340 6.41 -0.61 -20.95
N GLY A 341 5.14 -0.74 -20.62
CA GLY A 341 4.10 -0.06 -21.39
C GLY A 341 2.79 0.00 -20.63
N PHE A 342 1.83 0.72 -21.18
CA PHE A 342 0.47 0.70 -20.66
C PHE A 342 -0.10 -0.70 -20.86
N GLN A 343 -0.77 -1.26 -19.85
CA GLN A 343 -1.52 -2.50 -19.99
C GLN A 343 -2.85 -2.18 -20.68
N CYS A 344 -2.78 -2.00 -22.00
CA CYS A 344 -3.91 -1.82 -22.90
C CYS A 344 -3.59 -2.61 -24.17
N GLU A 345 -4.51 -3.43 -24.68
CA GLU A 345 -4.29 -4.05 -25.97
C GLU A 345 -4.35 -2.99 -27.09
N PRO A 346 -3.45 -3.03 -28.09
CA PRO A 346 -3.49 -2.08 -29.20
C PRO A 346 -4.83 -2.15 -29.94
N GLY A 347 -5.57 -1.04 -29.95
CA GLY A 347 -6.89 -0.93 -30.59
C GLY A 347 -8.07 -1.16 -29.66
N ASP A 348 -7.82 -1.52 -28.40
CA ASP A 348 -8.86 -1.65 -27.41
C ASP A 348 -9.28 -0.28 -26.87
N THR A 349 -10.58 -0.03 -26.83
CA THR A 349 -11.16 1.18 -26.24
C THR A 349 -11.24 1.08 -24.71
N THR A 350 -10.83 -0.05 -24.13
CA THR A 350 -10.76 -0.26 -22.69
C THR A 350 -9.84 0.77 -22.04
N LEU A 351 -10.32 1.32 -20.91
CA LEU A 351 -9.57 2.30 -20.14
C LEU A 351 -8.36 1.61 -19.49
N PRO A 352 -7.20 2.29 -19.39
CA PRO A 352 -6.03 1.72 -18.73
C PRO A 352 -6.37 1.34 -17.29
N CYS A 353 -5.88 0.16 -16.87
CA CYS A 353 -6.01 -0.29 -15.49
C CYS A 353 -5.48 0.77 -14.52
N ARG A 354 -6.27 1.05 -13.49
CA ARG A 354 -5.97 2.07 -12.47
C ARG A 354 -5.57 1.40 -11.17
N ALA A 355 -4.49 1.91 -10.58
CA ALA A 355 -4.14 1.66 -9.20
C ALA A 355 -4.47 2.90 -8.36
N SER A 356 -5.38 2.76 -7.40
CA SER A 356 -5.54 3.74 -6.31
C SER A 356 -4.79 3.22 -5.09
N LEU A 357 -3.45 3.33 -5.15
CA LEU A 357 -2.58 2.96 -4.04
C LEU A 357 -2.82 3.82 -2.79
N ARG A 358 -3.48 4.94 -2.99
CA ARG A 358 -3.29 6.16 -2.22
C ARG A 358 -4.64 6.92 -2.29
N CYS A 359 -5.44 7.03 -1.20
CA CYS A 359 -6.70 7.80 -1.19
C CYS A 359 -6.46 9.22 -1.72
N GLY A 360 -7.25 9.63 -2.70
CA GLY A 360 -7.04 10.88 -3.41
C GLY A 360 -5.89 10.85 -4.42
N GLN A 361 -5.39 9.69 -4.84
CA GLN A 361 -4.49 9.57 -6.00
C GLN A 361 -4.98 8.47 -6.94
N SER A 362 -4.69 8.65 -8.21
CA SER A 362 -4.93 7.63 -9.23
C SER A 362 -3.70 7.51 -10.10
N SER A 363 -3.16 6.29 -10.17
CA SER A 363 -2.05 5.92 -11.04
C SER A 363 -2.54 4.99 -12.14
N ALA A 364 -2.07 5.19 -13.36
CA ALA A 364 -2.10 4.16 -14.39
C ALA A 364 -1.16 3.03 -13.96
N LEU A 365 -1.58 1.79 -14.21
CA LEU A 365 -0.73 0.62 -14.06
C LEU A 365 0.11 0.44 -15.32
N LEU A 366 1.42 0.29 -15.15
CA LEU A 366 2.34 0.00 -16.25
C LEU A 366 2.75 -1.47 -16.16
N GLY A 367 2.51 -2.23 -17.22
CA GLY A 367 2.91 -3.62 -17.35
C GLY A 367 4.32 -3.77 -17.90
N TYR A 368 5.01 -4.84 -17.51
CA TYR A 368 6.26 -5.25 -18.14
C TYR A 368 5.96 -6.10 -19.39
N TYR A 369 6.51 -5.71 -20.54
CA TYR A 369 6.37 -6.47 -21.79
C TYR A 369 7.64 -7.30 -22.02
N THR A 370 7.52 -8.62 -21.98
CA THR A 370 8.55 -9.50 -22.57
C THR A 370 8.50 -9.32 -24.08
N THR A 371 9.64 -9.03 -24.70
CA THR A 371 9.79 -8.81 -26.14
C THR A 371 9.12 -9.90 -26.99
N GLU A 372 8.66 -9.58 -28.22
CA GLU A 372 8.07 -10.55 -29.16
C GLU A 372 8.94 -11.80 -29.43
N SER A 373 10.26 -11.68 -29.25
CA SER A 373 11.20 -12.82 -29.31
C SER A 373 10.95 -13.87 -28.23
N ASP A 374 10.36 -13.51 -27.09
CA ASP A 374 9.94 -14.47 -26.05
C ASP A 374 8.55 -15.04 -26.33
N ARG A 375 7.64 -14.25 -26.92
CA ARG A 375 6.32 -14.77 -27.34
C ARG A 375 6.44 -15.88 -28.37
N THR A 376 7.42 -15.79 -29.26
CA THR A 376 7.70 -16.83 -30.27
C THR A 376 8.40 -18.07 -29.69
N ARG A 377 9.10 -17.96 -28.55
CA ARG A 377 9.67 -19.11 -27.83
C ARG A 377 8.67 -19.86 -26.96
N ASN A 378 7.63 -19.18 -26.44
CA ASN A 378 6.63 -19.82 -25.58
C ASN A 378 5.60 -20.70 -26.33
N GLN A 379 5.80 -20.96 -27.64
CA GLN A 379 5.02 -21.96 -28.39
C GLN A 379 5.62 -23.37 -28.38
N THR A 380 6.82 -23.57 -27.82
CA THR A 380 7.35 -24.91 -27.58
C THR A 380 6.92 -25.41 -26.21
N ASP A 381 6.28 -26.59 -26.15
CA ASP A 381 5.71 -27.25 -24.95
C ASP A 381 6.70 -27.51 -23.77
N ASP A 382 7.95 -27.08 -23.90
CA ASP A 382 8.95 -27.20 -22.85
C ASP A 382 8.75 -26.09 -21.80
N LEU A 383 8.19 -26.47 -20.65
CA LEU A 383 8.05 -25.62 -19.48
C LEU A 383 9.39 -24.92 -19.17
N PRO A 384 9.48 -23.59 -19.29
CA PRO A 384 10.72 -22.89 -19.00
C PRO A 384 11.06 -23.08 -17.51
N LEU A 385 12.30 -23.47 -17.25
CA LEU A 385 12.89 -23.47 -15.91
C LEU A 385 12.69 -22.09 -15.29
N GLN A 386 11.95 -22.10 -14.18
CA GLN A 386 11.37 -20.95 -13.47
C GLN A 386 12.41 -20.12 -12.70
N ASP A 387 13.60 -19.93 -13.25
CA ASP A 387 14.67 -19.16 -12.62
C ASP A 387 14.73 -17.75 -13.22
N GLY A 388 13.88 -16.86 -12.67
CA GLY A 388 14.14 -15.43 -12.62
C GLY A 388 13.51 -14.54 -13.69
N VAL A 389 12.22 -14.20 -13.54
CA VAL A 389 11.67 -12.92 -14.04
C VAL A 389 10.80 -12.34 -12.92
N GLU A 390 11.24 -11.37 -12.13
CA GLU A 390 11.59 -9.96 -12.38
C GLU A 390 10.41 -9.06 -12.84
N TYR A 391 9.38 -8.99 -11.99
CA TYR A 391 8.33 -7.96 -11.92
C TYR A 391 7.28 -7.98 -13.06
N GLY A 392 6.00 -7.91 -12.67
CA GLY A 392 4.86 -7.95 -13.61
C GLY A 392 4.29 -6.59 -13.94
N SER A 393 4.26 -5.66 -12.98
CA SER A 393 3.72 -4.31 -13.17
C SER A 393 4.32 -3.30 -12.18
N LEU A 394 4.13 -2.02 -12.48
CA LEU A 394 4.46 -0.92 -11.57
C LEU A 394 3.37 0.14 -11.54
N SER A 395 3.29 0.83 -10.41
CA SER A 395 2.39 1.98 -10.21
C SER A 395 3.12 3.10 -9.49
N LEU A 396 2.64 4.33 -9.65
CA LEU A 396 3.25 5.53 -9.08
C LEU A 396 2.39 6.11 -7.97
N SER A 397 3.03 6.91 -7.13
CA SER A 397 2.33 7.69 -6.13
C SER A 397 3.14 8.88 -5.63
N PHE A 398 2.47 9.88 -5.04
CA PHE A 398 3.13 11.03 -4.43
C PHE A 398 3.13 10.95 -2.91
N GLU A 399 4.28 11.20 -2.32
CA GLU A 399 4.47 11.46 -0.90
C GLU A 399 4.21 12.94 -0.57
N ALA A 400 3.90 13.23 0.70
CA ALA A 400 3.68 14.59 1.20
C ALA A 400 4.91 15.52 1.11
N ASN A 401 6.09 14.98 0.77
CA ASN A 401 7.35 15.70 0.57
C ASN A 401 7.69 15.86 -0.92
N ASP A 402 6.70 15.77 -1.80
CA ASP A 402 6.81 15.86 -3.26
C ASP A 402 7.73 14.79 -3.90
N ARG A 403 7.99 13.69 -3.19
CA ARG A 403 8.70 12.53 -3.75
C ARG A 403 7.72 11.60 -4.45
N ILE A 404 8.18 11.04 -5.57
CA ILE A 404 7.49 9.95 -6.24
C ILE A 404 7.94 8.63 -5.61
N THR A 405 6.98 7.82 -5.20
CA THR A 405 7.20 6.42 -4.86
C THR A 405 6.77 5.56 -6.04
N VAL A 406 7.66 4.68 -6.49
CA VAL A 406 7.43 3.66 -7.52
C VAL A 406 7.19 2.35 -6.81
N HIS A 407 6.07 1.72 -7.11
CA HIS A 407 5.63 0.47 -6.48
C HIS A 407 5.75 -0.66 -7.47
N PHE A 408 6.77 -1.48 -7.28
CA PHE A 408 7.03 -2.67 -8.08
C PHE A 408 6.21 -3.85 -7.56
N ARG A 409 5.59 -4.55 -8.50
CA ARG A 409 4.70 -5.66 -8.24
C ARG A 409 5.26 -6.95 -8.84
N PRO A 410 5.25 -8.07 -8.09
CA PRO A 410 5.77 -9.33 -8.62
C PRO A 410 4.90 -9.83 -9.77
N ALA A 411 5.53 -10.58 -10.68
CA ALA A 411 4.81 -11.28 -11.74
C ALA A 411 3.93 -12.39 -11.14
N GLY A 412 2.80 -12.70 -11.79
CA GLY A 412 1.89 -13.78 -11.39
C GLY A 412 0.70 -13.33 -10.53
N LEU A 413 0.73 -12.14 -9.94
CA LEU A 413 -0.43 -11.59 -9.24
C LEU A 413 -1.28 -10.76 -10.21
N ASN A 414 -2.59 -10.99 -10.21
CA ASN A 414 -3.51 -10.23 -11.05
C ASN A 414 -3.76 -8.86 -10.38
N PHE A 415 -3.11 -7.84 -10.92
CA PHE A 415 -3.22 -6.47 -10.46
C PHE A 415 -4.14 -5.60 -11.30
N GLU A 416 -4.82 -6.19 -12.29
CA GLU A 416 -5.84 -5.50 -13.06
C GLU A 416 -6.99 -5.09 -12.13
N SER A 417 -7.32 -5.94 -11.16
CA SER A 417 -8.30 -5.68 -10.11
C SER A 417 -7.87 -4.58 -9.13
N PRO A 418 -8.78 -3.67 -8.72
CA PRO A 418 -8.53 -2.73 -7.63
C PRO A 418 -8.10 -3.49 -6.37
N HIS A 419 -6.99 -3.07 -5.76
CA HIS A 419 -6.42 -3.66 -4.56
C HIS A 419 -6.49 -2.65 -3.40
N ALA A 420 -6.59 -3.15 -2.17
CA ALA A 420 -6.59 -2.31 -0.99
C ALA A 420 -5.17 -2.11 -0.53
N ASN A 421 -4.77 -0.85 -0.45
CA ASN A 421 -3.58 -0.45 0.28
C ASN A 421 -4.04 0.17 1.60
N LEU A 422 -3.80 -0.55 2.69
CA LEU A 422 -4.41 -0.26 3.98
C LEU A 422 -3.68 0.82 4.79
N ASP A 423 -2.38 1.06 4.62
CA ASP A 423 -1.68 2.01 5.51
C ASP A 423 -1.39 3.36 4.86
N TYR A 424 -2.22 3.75 3.91
CA TYR A 424 -1.84 4.82 3.01
C TYR A 424 -1.58 6.17 3.72
N SER A 425 -2.28 6.46 4.80
CA SER A 425 -2.17 7.73 5.53
C SER A 425 -0.90 7.85 6.37
N ALA A 426 -0.10 6.80 6.47
CA ALA A 426 0.91 6.70 7.49
C ALA A 426 2.22 6.20 6.87
N GLN A 427 3.29 6.97 7.04
CA GLN A 427 4.63 6.76 6.46
C GLN A 427 5.34 5.41 6.80
N GLY A 428 4.62 4.36 7.20
CA GLY A 428 5.10 3.03 7.55
C GLY A 428 5.24 2.07 6.36
N ARG A 429 5.33 0.78 6.65
CA ARG A 429 5.41 -0.31 5.67
C ARG A 429 3.98 -0.59 5.17
N GLY A 430 3.61 -0.06 4.01
CA GLY A 430 2.27 -0.20 3.44
C GLY A 430 1.84 -1.66 3.32
N LEU A 431 0.67 -2.01 3.87
CA LEU A 431 0.05 -3.33 3.75
C LEU A 431 -0.86 -3.36 2.52
N ILE A 432 -0.60 -4.34 1.64
CA ILE A 432 -1.32 -4.51 0.37
C ILE A 432 -2.05 -5.85 0.40
N TYR A 433 -3.30 -5.81 -0.08
CA TYR A 433 -4.18 -6.94 -0.31
C TYR A 433 -4.37 -7.10 -1.81
N CYS A 434 -4.02 -8.24 -2.38
CA CYS A 434 -4.14 -8.49 -3.81
C CYS A 434 -4.65 -9.90 -4.07
N PHE A 435 -5.36 -10.07 -5.18
CA PHE A 435 -5.91 -11.36 -5.56
C PHE A 435 -5.02 -12.05 -6.59
N GLU A 436 -4.82 -13.34 -6.39
CA GLU A 436 -4.40 -14.25 -7.45
C GLU A 436 -5.66 -14.99 -7.92
N GLU A 437 -6.05 -14.71 -9.15
CA GLU A 437 -7.18 -15.36 -9.79
C GLU A 437 -6.65 -16.46 -10.70
N HIS A 438 -7.04 -17.70 -10.41
CA HIS A 438 -6.76 -18.82 -11.28
C HIS A 438 -7.95 -19.02 -12.21
N ASN A 439 -7.81 -18.58 -13.46
CA ASN A 439 -8.82 -18.67 -14.53
C ASN A 439 -9.51 -20.05 -14.66
N LEU A 440 -8.89 -21.12 -14.14
CA LEU A 440 -9.41 -22.49 -14.22
C LEU A 440 -10.06 -23.00 -12.92
N SER A 441 -9.77 -22.43 -11.75
CA SER A 441 -10.05 -23.12 -10.48
C SER A 441 -11.21 -22.56 -9.64
N LYS A 442 -11.84 -21.44 -10.03
CA LYS A 442 -12.81 -20.67 -9.19
C LYS A 442 -12.30 -20.30 -7.79
N LYS A 443 -11.06 -20.66 -7.43
CA LYS A 443 -10.43 -20.31 -6.17
C LYS A 443 -9.74 -18.99 -6.35
N THR A 444 -10.23 -18.01 -5.62
CA THR A 444 -9.55 -16.73 -5.44
C THR A 444 -8.63 -16.84 -4.24
N ILE A 445 -7.33 -16.63 -4.45
CA ILE A 445 -6.35 -16.58 -3.37
C ILE A 445 -6.10 -15.10 -3.04
N LEU A 446 -6.29 -14.73 -1.78
CA LEU A 446 -5.95 -13.41 -1.27
C LEU A 446 -4.51 -13.41 -0.76
N HIS A 447 -3.64 -12.67 -1.42
CA HIS A 447 -2.28 -12.39 -0.98
C HIS A 447 -2.26 -11.13 -0.14
N ILE A 448 -1.71 -11.28 1.06
CA ILE A 448 -1.47 -10.18 1.99
C ILE A 448 0.04 -10.04 2.14
N GLY A 449 0.53 -8.82 2.07
CA GLY A 449 1.96 -8.56 2.15
C GLY A 449 2.28 -7.09 2.36
N CYS A 450 3.56 -6.81 2.56
CA CYS A 450 4.03 -5.46 2.88
C CYS A 450 4.89 -4.89 1.77
N GLU A 451 4.89 -3.56 1.65
CA GLU A 451 5.86 -2.81 0.87
C GLU A 451 7.20 -2.72 1.61
N PHE A 452 8.26 -3.14 0.95
CA PHE A 452 9.63 -2.99 1.41
C PHE A 452 10.35 -1.95 0.57
N SER A 453 11.16 -1.10 1.22
CA SER A 453 11.96 -0.13 0.49
C SER A 453 13.04 -0.84 -0.31
N GLU A 454 13.05 -0.59 -1.62
CA GLU A 454 14.05 -1.08 -2.55
C GLU A 454 15.04 0.04 -2.86
N LEU A 455 16.30 -0.32 -3.13
CA LEU A 455 17.33 0.65 -3.49
C LEU A 455 16.99 1.26 -4.85
N SER A 456 16.47 2.49 -4.84
CA SER A 456 16.27 3.27 -6.06
C SER A 456 17.62 3.80 -6.56
N HIS A 457 17.92 3.55 -7.84
CA HIS A 457 19.06 4.17 -8.52
C HIS A 457 18.78 5.61 -8.96
N VAL A 458 17.51 6.03 -8.95
CA VAL A 458 17.09 7.38 -9.34
C VAL A 458 17.03 8.28 -8.12
N ARG A 459 17.75 9.41 -8.18
CA ARG A 459 17.73 10.43 -7.12
C ARG A 459 16.29 10.91 -6.88
N ASN A 460 15.92 11.06 -5.61
CA ASN A 460 14.61 11.55 -5.16
C ASN A 460 13.40 10.68 -5.53
N THR A 461 13.63 9.43 -5.94
CA THR A 461 12.58 8.43 -6.14
C THR A 461 12.72 7.37 -5.05
N LYS A 462 11.61 7.02 -4.40
CA LYS A 462 11.55 5.87 -3.50
C LYS A 462 11.04 4.68 -4.32
N ALA A 463 11.72 3.54 -4.23
CA ALA A 463 11.22 2.30 -4.79
C ALA A 463 10.65 1.46 -3.64
N CYS A 464 9.48 0.87 -3.86
CA CYS A 464 8.85 -0.09 -2.96
C CYS A 464 8.62 -1.39 -3.73
N ARG A 465 8.92 -2.53 -3.11
CA ARG A 465 8.56 -3.85 -3.63
C ARG A 465 7.54 -4.50 -2.71
N PHE A 466 6.48 -5.03 -3.28
CA PHE A 466 5.55 -5.90 -2.55
C PHE A 466 6.20 -7.26 -2.28
N ALA A 467 6.19 -7.70 -1.03
CA ALA A 467 6.48 -9.07 -0.66
C ALA A 467 5.26 -9.67 0.05
N SER A 468 4.65 -10.68 -0.58
CA SER A 468 3.57 -11.47 0.01
C SER A 468 4.11 -12.23 1.22
N SER A 469 3.41 -12.12 2.34
CA SER A 469 3.71 -12.84 3.59
C SER A 469 2.70 -13.95 3.86
N HIS A 470 1.45 -13.77 3.41
CA HIS A 470 0.37 -14.72 3.63
C HIS A 470 -0.48 -14.88 2.36
N ALA A 471 -0.96 -16.10 2.14
CA ALA A 471 -1.94 -16.43 1.12
C ALA A 471 -3.13 -17.11 1.82
N LEU A 472 -4.32 -16.57 1.60
CA LEU A 472 -5.56 -17.07 2.18
C LEU A 472 -6.49 -17.50 1.05
N LEU A 473 -7.13 -18.65 1.21
CA LEU A 473 -8.24 -19.01 0.33
C LEU A 473 -9.42 -18.10 0.68
N PHE A 474 -9.87 -17.31 -0.30
CA PHE A 474 -11.00 -16.44 -0.09
C PHE A 474 -12.26 -17.30 0.11
N PRO A 475 -13.13 -16.98 1.09
CA PRO A 475 -14.32 -17.79 1.39
C PRO A 475 -15.24 -17.99 0.18
N ASP A 476 -15.97 -19.12 0.19
CA ASP A 476 -17.14 -19.40 -0.65
C ASP A 476 -16.94 -19.56 -2.18
N GLU A 477 -15.72 -19.80 -2.67
CA GLU A 477 -15.44 -20.00 -4.11
C GLU A 477 -15.99 -18.86 -5.01
N ARG A 478 -16.19 -17.66 -4.43
CA ARG A 478 -16.70 -16.50 -5.14
C ARG A 478 -15.54 -15.71 -5.74
N SER A 479 -15.71 -15.26 -6.98
CA SER A 479 -14.81 -14.27 -7.56
C SER A 479 -14.98 -12.95 -6.81
N CYS A 480 -13.85 -12.38 -6.40
CA CYS A 480 -13.78 -11.05 -5.83
C CYS A 480 -12.91 -10.20 -6.76
N THR A 481 -13.53 -9.21 -7.37
CA THR A 481 -12.91 -8.42 -8.45
C THR A 481 -12.25 -7.15 -7.93
N SER A 482 -12.47 -6.80 -6.67
CA SER A 482 -11.86 -5.62 -6.06
C SER A 482 -11.75 -5.77 -4.55
N VAL A 483 -10.77 -5.08 -3.98
CA VAL A 483 -10.61 -4.96 -2.55
C VAL A 483 -10.27 -3.51 -2.21
N LEU A 484 -10.96 -2.94 -1.22
CA LEU A 484 -10.85 -1.55 -0.78
C LEU A 484 -10.58 -1.48 0.72
N GLY A 485 -9.95 -0.44 1.26
CA GLY A 485 -9.71 -0.36 2.71
C GLY A 485 -8.73 0.73 3.15
N ASP A 486 -8.56 0.90 4.46
CA ASP A 486 -7.78 1.97 5.11
C ASP A 486 -7.10 1.57 6.44
N GLY A 487 -6.81 0.28 6.64
CA GLY A 487 -6.10 -0.24 7.81
C GLY A 487 -7.01 -0.65 8.95
N ASP A 488 -8.17 0.01 9.05
CA ASP A 488 -9.20 -0.34 10.01
C ASP A 488 -10.18 -1.34 9.41
N PHE A 489 -10.54 -1.11 8.15
CA PHE A 489 -11.45 -1.96 7.40
C PHE A 489 -10.83 -2.43 6.08
N VAL A 490 -11.22 -3.63 5.66
CA VAL A 490 -11.07 -4.13 4.28
C VAL A 490 -12.44 -4.52 3.76
N ILE A 491 -12.73 -4.14 2.53
CA ILE A 491 -14.02 -4.31 1.88
C ILE A 491 -13.83 -5.16 0.63
N PHE A 492 -14.70 -6.16 0.49
CA PHE A 492 -14.74 -7.08 -0.64
C PHE A 492 -16.16 -7.12 -1.21
N PRO A 493 -16.44 -6.38 -2.30
CA PRO A 493 -17.70 -6.55 -3.03
C PRO A 493 -17.70 -7.92 -3.74
N THR A 494 -18.65 -8.78 -3.39
CA THR A 494 -18.79 -10.13 -3.95
C THR A 494 -20.25 -10.49 -4.15
N ASN A 495 -20.63 -10.94 -5.35
CA ASN A 495 -21.91 -11.58 -5.69
C ASN A 495 -23.11 -11.23 -4.80
N GLY A 496 -23.56 -9.99 -4.86
CA GLY A 496 -24.77 -9.59 -4.14
C GLY A 496 -24.54 -9.06 -2.70
N GLU A 497 -23.30 -9.01 -2.23
CA GLU A 497 -22.95 -8.60 -0.87
C GLU A 497 -21.64 -7.80 -0.84
N VAL A 498 -21.51 -6.92 0.15
CA VAL A 498 -20.26 -6.25 0.50
C VAL A 498 -19.77 -6.84 1.80
N TRP A 499 -18.65 -7.56 1.73
CA TRP A 499 -17.99 -8.13 2.90
C TRP A 499 -17.04 -7.11 3.51
N ILE A 500 -17.08 -6.96 4.82
CA ILE A 500 -16.32 -5.98 5.58
C ILE A 500 -15.54 -6.74 6.64
N TRP A 501 -14.22 -6.70 6.54
CA TRP A 501 -13.31 -7.16 7.57
C TRP A 501 -12.91 -5.97 8.42
N CYS A 502 -13.15 -6.05 9.72
CA CYS A 502 -12.65 -5.09 10.69
C CYS A 502 -11.61 -5.75 11.58
N PHE A 503 -10.48 -5.09 11.79
CA PHE A 503 -9.38 -5.60 12.64
C PHE A 503 -9.45 -5.11 14.09
N ASP A 504 -10.34 -4.16 14.36
CA ASP A 504 -10.64 -3.64 15.68
C ASP A 504 -11.68 -4.52 16.37
N ASP A 505 -11.38 -5.03 17.56
CA ASP A 505 -12.31 -5.86 18.33
C ASP A 505 -13.34 -5.05 19.11
N THR A 506 -13.22 -3.72 19.12
CA THR A 506 -14.17 -2.82 19.76
C THR A 506 -15.27 -2.32 18.81
N TRP A 507 -15.13 -2.59 17.50
CA TRP A 507 -16.11 -2.15 16.51
C TRP A 507 -17.41 -2.95 16.63
N LEU A 508 -18.50 -2.28 16.99
CA LEU A 508 -19.83 -2.88 17.04
C LEU A 508 -20.74 -2.10 16.10
N PRO A 509 -20.87 -2.52 14.83
CA PRO A 509 -21.71 -1.80 13.90
C PRO A 509 -23.17 -1.91 14.37
N SER A 510 -23.83 -0.77 14.46
CA SER A 510 -25.25 -0.69 14.79
C SER A 510 -25.96 0.20 13.77
N GLY A 511 -27.20 -0.14 13.40
CA GLY A 511 -28.02 0.71 12.53
C GLY A 511 -27.89 0.48 11.02
N ILE A 512 -27.09 -0.50 10.57
CA ILE A 512 -27.03 -0.87 9.14
C ILE A 512 -28.10 -1.94 8.86
N PRO A 513 -29.11 -1.66 8.02
CA PRO A 513 -30.17 -2.62 7.70
C PRO A 513 -29.61 -3.91 7.11
N HIS A 514 -30.12 -5.05 7.56
CA HIS A 514 -29.79 -6.39 7.04
C HIS A 514 -28.31 -6.80 7.13
N MET A 515 -27.48 -6.03 7.86
CA MET A 515 -26.10 -6.39 8.11
C MET A 515 -26.03 -7.66 8.94
N ARG A 516 -25.25 -8.64 8.49
CA ARG A 516 -24.93 -9.84 9.28
C ARG A 516 -23.54 -9.68 9.85
N ILE A 517 -23.35 -10.07 11.11
CA ILE A 517 -22.07 -9.94 11.81
C ILE A 517 -21.68 -11.32 12.32
N THR A 518 -20.44 -11.70 12.06
CA THR A 518 -19.82 -12.92 12.58
C THR A 518 -18.47 -12.56 13.19
N THR A 519 -18.25 -13.01 14.42
CA THR A 519 -16.93 -12.95 15.07
C THR A 519 -16.07 -14.09 14.55
N TRP A 520 -14.83 -13.79 14.16
CA TRP A 520 -13.91 -14.77 13.58
C TRP A 520 -13.24 -15.66 14.62
#